data_AF-A0A7M2VEL5-F1
#
_entry.id   AF-A0A7M2VEL5-F1
#
_cell.length_a   1.000
_cell.length_b   1.000
_cell.length_c   1.000
_cell.angle_alpha   90.00
_cell.angle_beta   90.00
_cell.angle_gamma   90.00
#
_symmetry.space_group_name_H-M   'P 1'
#
loop_
_entity.id
_entity.type
_entity.pdbx_description
1 polymer ?
#
loop_
_entity_poly.entity_id
_entity_poly.type
_entity_poly.pdbx_seq_one_letter_code
_entity_poly.pdbx_strand_id
1 'polypeptide(L)'
;MNYNINITEGYPSLLNLDNTSGLYSYFAIDPICENDKIVVSAKYLEINADKDLWCCQAIDENPQGVIAKVADRFVSENSLVSFLLRRAKIVAEGDVTYCMCLDNVKEKIFHSLPISFTTGSKYIWLSGKSLDYADFNIGLYVFFSGSLYLHFEDRDVILQMENFKSNLNMEDVQIINKSQDIFNRKRDMFIGHEVFNNKKSPFFDFDFLTSYFAHTEYTNLALRDFRDDFN
;
A
#
# COMPACT_ATOMS: atom_id res chain seq x y z
N MET A 1 -9.71 -16.72 -8.71
CA MET A 1 -9.05 -16.07 -9.86
C MET A 1 -8.27 -14.90 -9.31
N ASN A 2 -7.03 -14.74 -9.75
CA ASN A 2 -6.08 -13.81 -9.16
C ASN A 2 -5.89 -12.66 -10.13
N TYR A 3 -5.87 -11.43 -9.61
CA TYR A 3 -5.50 -10.24 -10.35
C TYR A 3 -4.03 -9.95 -10.10
N ASN A 4 -3.33 -9.55 -11.16
CA ASN A 4 -1.99 -9.01 -11.11
C ASN A 4 -1.96 -7.71 -11.93
N ILE A 5 -2.19 -6.58 -11.27
CA ILE A 5 -2.34 -5.28 -11.95
C ILE A 5 -1.01 -4.52 -11.87
N ASN A 6 -0.51 -4.02 -13.00
CA ASN A 6 0.66 -3.16 -13.03
C ASN A 6 0.25 -1.72 -12.70
N ILE A 7 0.71 -1.25 -11.54
CA ILE A 7 0.36 0.07 -10.99
C ILE A 7 1.58 1.00 -10.94
N THR A 8 2.65 0.67 -11.67
CA THR A 8 3.91 1.44 -11.73
C THR A 8 3.67 2.91 -12.04
N GLU A 9 2.75 3.15 -12.97
CA GLU A 9 2.22 4.47 -13.28
C GLU A 9 0.82 4.57 -12.65
N GLY A 10 0.61 5.60 -11.82
CA GLY A 10 -0.68 6.00 -11.25
C GLY A 10 -1.09 5.42 -9.90
N TYR A 11 -0.21 4.66 -9.22
CA TYR A 11 -0.43 4.23 -7.84
C TYR A 11 -0.86 5.35 -6.85
N PRO A 12 -0.42 6.63 -6.94
CA PRO A 12 -0.88 7.67 -6.03
C PRO A 12 -2.38 7.99 -6.20
N SER A 13 -2.91 7.89 -7.43
CA SER A 13 -4.33 8.08 -7.71
C SER A 13 -5.17 6.81 -7.47
N LEU A 14 -4.55 5.63 -7.57
CA LEU A 14 -5.21 4.34 -7.35
C LEU A 14 -5.40 4.03 -5.87
N LEU A 15 -4.37 4.17 -5.05
CA LEU A 15 -4.37 3.70 -3.67
C LEU A 15 -5.00 4.74 -2.74
N ASN A 16 -6.12 4.41 -2.13
CA ASN A 16 -6.78 5.28 -1.17
C ASN A 16 -6.37 4.90 0.27
N LEU A 17 -5.33 5.55 0.78
CA LEU A 17 -4.81 5.29 2.13
C LEU A 17 -5.62 5.97 3.25
N ASP A 18 -6.38 7.02 2.93
CA ASP A 18 -7.24 7.71 3.89
C ASP A 18 -8.51 6.89 4.24
N ASN A 19 -8.81 5.87 3.43
CA ASN A 19 -9.84 4.85 3.62
C ASN A 19 -11.21 5.43 4.01
N THR A 20 -12.04 5.69 2.99
CA THR A 20 -13.35 6.32 3.17
C THR A 20 -14.35 5.40 3.87
N SER A 21 -14.04 4.10 3.98
CA SER A 21 -14.91 3.12 4.63
C SER A 21 -14.86 3.11 6.16
N GLY A 22 -13.86 3.77 6.76
CA GLY A 22 -13.60 3.70 8.20
C GLY A 22 -12.94 2.39 8.67
N LEU A 23 -12.63 1.47 7.76
CA LEU A 23 -11.74 0.36 8.04
C LEU A 23 -10.30 0.85 8.15
N TYR A 24 -9.53 0.24 9.03
CA TYR A 24 -8.10 0.48 9.04
C TYR A 24 -7.43 -0.34 7.93
N SER A 25 -6.61 0.32 7.12
CA SER A 25 -5.67 -0.36 6.23
C SER A 25 -4.51 -0.90 7.08
N TYR A 26 -4.19 -2.18 6.93
CA TYR A 26 -3.08 -2.80 7.65
C TYR A 26 -1.98 -3.26 6.70
N PHE A 27 -0.72 -3.06 7.08
CA PHE A 27 0.45 -3.41 6.25
C PHE A 27 1.52 -4.19 7.03
N ALA A 28 2.24 -5.06 6.35
CA ALA A 28 3.49 -5.68 6.80
C ALA A 28 4.39 -5.98 5.61
N ILE A 29 5.70 -5.93 5.84
CA ILE A 29 6.69 -6.37 4.86
C ILE A 29 6.81 -7.88 5.01
N ASP A 30 6.58 -8.63 3.93
CA ASP A 30 6.83 -10.07 3.92
C ASP A 30 8.35 -10.31 4.06
N PRO A 31 8.79 -11.45 4.62
CA PRO A 31 10.20 -11.78 4.71
C PRO A 31 10.90 -11.63 3.35
N ILE A 32 11.95 -10.82 3.31
CA ILE A 32 12.68 -10.52 2.07
C ILE A 32 13.47 -11.77 1.69
N CYS A 33 13.12 -12.36 0.55
CA CYS A 33 13.81 -13.53 0.01
C CYS A 33 14.86 -13.15 -1.04
N GLU A 34 14.72 -11.99 -1.68
CA GLU A 34 15.52 -11.55 -2.83
C GLU A 34 15.82 -10.05 -2.74
N ASN A 35 16.98 -9.62 -3.24
CA ASN A 35 17.43 -8.21 -3.12
C ASN A 35 16.77 -7.29 -4.16
N ASP A 36 16.12 -7.86 -5.16
CA ASP A 36 15.48 -7.15 -6.29
C ASP A 36 13.95 -7.08 -6.16
N LYS A 37 13.43 -7.45 -4.98
CA LYS A 37 11.99 -7.55 -4.73
C LYS A 37 11.61 -7.26 -3.28
N ILE A 38 10.62 -6.38 -3.11
CA ILE A 38 9.96 -6.16 -1.83
C ILE A 38 8.48 -6.47 -1.98
N VAL A 39 7.95 -7.26 -1.06
CA VAL A 39 6.54 -7.61 -1.00
C VAL A 39 5.94 -7.06 0.27
N VAL A 40 4.88 -6.25 0.14
CA VAL A 40 4.12 -5.71 1.26
C VAL A 40 2.74 -6.37 1.27
N SER A 41 2.48 -7.17 2.31
CA SER A 41 1.15 -7.68 2.58
C SER A 41 0.24 -6.54 3.05
N ALA A 42 -0.94 -6.44 2.46
CA ALA A 42 -1.96 -5.45 2.81
C ALA A 42 -3.28 -6.13 3.17
N LYS A 43 -3.99 -5.60 4.16
CA LYS A 43 -5.39 -5.95 4.45
C LYS A 43 -6.26 -4.71 4.50
N TYR A 44 -7.48 -4.86 3.97
CA TYR A 44 -8.49 -3.81 3.91
C TYR A 44 -7.99 -2.55 3.20
N LEU A 45 -7.24 -2.74 2.10
CA LEU A 45 -6.73 -1.67 1.25
C LEU A 45 -7.85 -1.20 0.32
N GLU A 46 -8.19 0.08 0.38
CA GLU A 46 -9.14 0.69 -0.56
C GLU A 46 -8.40 1.15 -1.82
N ILE A 47 -8.99 0.86 -2.98
CA ILE A 47 -8.52 1.33 -4.27
C ILE A 47 -9.63 2.08 -5.01
N ASN A 48 -9.26 3.19 -5.64
CA ASN A 48 -10.15 3.94 -6.51
C ASN A 48 -10.37 3.17 -7.81
N ALA A 49 -11.62 3.12 -8.25
CA ALA A 49 -11.99 2.58 -9.54
C ALA A 49 -12.02 3.72 -10.55
N ASP A 50 -11.01 3.74 -11.42
CA ASP A 50 -11.06 4.51 -12.65
C ASP A 50 -11.27 3.51 -13.79
N LYS A 51 -12.30 3.73 -14.63
CA LYS A 51 -12.64 2.78 -15.69
C LYS A 51 -11.51 2.63 -16.70
N ASP A 52 -10.92 3.76 -17.08
CA ASP A 52 -10.02 3.88 -18.23
C ASP A 52 -8.56 3.64 -17.81
N LEU A 53 -8.22 3.91 -16.55
CA LEU A 53 -6.87 3.70 -16.00
C LEU A 53 -6.70 2.35 -15.28
N TRP A 54 -7.59 2.03 -14.32
CA TRP A 54 -7.36 0.92 -13.38
C TRP A 54 -8.20 -0.30 -13.66
N CYS A 55 -9.48 -0.08 -13.97
CA CYS A 55 -10.41 -1.18 -14.20
C CYS A 55 -10.09 -1.88 -15.52
N CYS A 56 -9.55 -1.19 -16.53
CA CYS A 56 -9.21 -1.80 -17.81
C CYS A 56 -8.24 -2.99 -17.65
N GLN A 57 -7.14 -2.81 -16.92
CA GLN A 57 -6.20 -3.89 -16.63
C GLN A 57 -6.86 -5.01 -15.80
N ALA A 58 -7.69 -4.66 -14.81
CA ALA A 58 -8.40 -5.64 -14.02
C ALA A 58 -9.40 -6.47 -14.84
N ILE A 59 -10.12 -5.83 -15.77
CA ILE A 59 -11.08 -6.46 -16.67
C ILE A 59 -10.36 -7.40 -17.62
N ASP A 60 -9.22 -6.99 -18.18
CA ASP A 60 -8.42 -7.82 -19.08
C ASP A 60 -7.91 -9.08 -18.36
N GLU A 61 -7.44 -8.94 -17.12
CA GLU A 61 -7.01 -10.06 -16.27
C GLU A 61 -8.18 -10.98 -15.87
N ASN A 62 -9.36 -10.43 -15.59
CA ASN A 62 -10.53 -11.19 -15.21
C ASN A 62 -11.86 -10.57 -15.68
N PRO A 63 -12.28 -10.89 -16.92
CA PRO A 63 -13.48 -10.27 -17.51
C PRO A 63 -14.80 -10.74 -16.86
N GLN A 64 -14.75 -11.78 -16.03
CA GLN A 64 -15.92 -12.30 -15.30
C GLN A 64 -15.89 -11.95 -13.81
N GLY A 65 -14.89 -11.18 -13.39
CA GLY A 65 -14.66 -10.81 -12.00
C GLY A 65 -15.60 -9.74 -11.46
N VAL A 66 -15.50 -9.48 -10.15
CA VAL A 66 -16.29 -8.46 -9.46
C VAL A 66 -16.06 -7.08 -10.09
N ILE A 67 -14.81 -6.71 -10.35
CA ILE A 67 -14.44 -5.41 -10.91
C ILE A 67 -15.09 -5.23 -12.29
N ALA A 68 -14.98 -6.22 -13.19
CA ALA A 68 -15.57 -6.17 -14.52
C ALA A 68 -17.08 -6.00 -14.49
N LYS A 69 -17.77 -6.79 -13.66
CA LYS A 69 -19.23 -6.72 -13.49
C LYS A 69 -19.73 -5.39 -12.94
N VAL A 70 -18.90 -4.68 -12.18
CA VAL A 70 -19.20 -3.33 -11.68
C VAL A 70 -18.86 -2.28 -12.73
N ALA A 71 -17.75 -2.42 -13.45
CA ALA A 71 -17.32 -1.47 -14.47
C ALA A 71 -18.30 -1.32 -15.65
N ASP A 72 -19.01 -2.41 -16.01
CA ASP A 72 -20.09 -2.38 -16.99
C ASP A 72 -21.26 -1.47 -16.58
N ARG A 73 -21.38 -1.15 -15.29
CA ARG A 73 -22.44 -0.30 -14.75
C ARG A 73 -22.06 1.18 -14.68
N PHE A 74 -20.81 1.54 -14.98
CA PHE A 74 -20.37 2.93 -15.01
C PHE A 74 -21.03 3.65 -16.20
N VAL A 75 -22.09 4.43 -15.91
CA VAL A 75 -22.89 5.16 -16.91
C VAL A 75 -22.22 6.47 -17.34
N SER A 76 -21.19 6.94 -16.63
CA SER A 76 -20.46 8.16 -16.97
C SER A 76 -19.02 8.16 -16.45
N GLU A 77 -18.15 8.95 -17.09
CA GLU A 77 -16.77 9.24 -16.66
C GLU A 77 -16.68 9.83 -15.23
N ASN A 78 -17.80 10.32 -14.68
CA ASN A 78 -17.87 10.91 -13.33
C ASN A 78 -18.32 9.92 -12.23
N SER A 79 -18.49 8.64 -12.55
CA SER A 79 -18.89 7.64 -11.56
C SER A 79 -17.73 7.34 -10.60
N LEU A 80 -17.85 7.83 -9.37
CA LEU A 80 -16.86 7.58 -8.31
C LEU A 80 -17.15 6.25 -7.64
N VAL A 81 -16.30 5.27 -7.92
CA VAL A 81 -16.38 3.94 -7.33
C VAL A 81 -15.05 3.60 -6.70
N SER A 82 -15.09 2.80 -5.63
CA SER A 82 -13.90 2.26 -5.00
C SER A 82 -14.17 0.84 -4.51
N PHE A 83 -13.10 0.06 -4.53
CA PHE A 83 -13.11 -1.33 -4.10
C PHE A 83 -12.26 -1.47 -2.86
N LEU A 84 -12.76 -2.22 -1.89
CA LEU A 84 -11.98 -2.67 -0.75
C LEU A 84 -11.39 -4.05 -1.05
N LEU A 85 -10.08 -4.15 -0.95
CA LEU A 85 -9.33 -5.39 -1.03
C LEU A 85 -9.11 -5.94 0.38
N ARG A 86 -9.81 -7.02 0.74
CA ARG A 86 -9.67 -7.69 2.06
C ARG A 86 -8.25 -8.16 2.29
N ARG A 87 -7.60 -8.66 1.24
CA ARG A 87 -6.19 -9.06 1.20
C ARG A 87 -5.62 -8.68 -0.15
N ALA A 88 -4.44 -8.09 -0.13
CA ALA A 88 -3.66 -7.79 -1.32
C ALA A 88 -2.17 -7.90 -0.99
N LYS A 89 -1.35 -7.94 -2.03
CA LYS A 89 0.10 -7.75 -1.93
C LYS A 89 0.51 -6.64 -2.88
N ILE A 90 1.30 -5.72 -2.38
CA ILE A 90 1.99 -4.72 -3.20
C ILE A 90 3.40 -5.24 -3.43
N VAL A 91 3.81 -5.36 -4.68
CA VAL A 91 5.07 -5.97 -5.08
C VAL A 91 5.90 -4.96 -5.86
N ALA A 92 6.99 -4.49 -5.28
CA ALA A 92 7.97 -3.64 -5.94
C ALA A 92 9.13 -4.49 -6.43
N GLU A 93 9.56 -4.26 -7.67
CA GLU A 93 10.63 -5.01 -8.35
C GLU A 93 11.70 -4.09 -8.94
N GLY A 94 12.89 -4.64 -9.20
CA GLY A 94 14.06 -3.92 -9.69
C GLY A 94 15.06 -3.65 -8.56
N ASP A 95 15.83 -2.56 -8.65
CA ASP A 95 16.62 -2.14 -7.49
C ASP A 95 15.66 -1.58 -6.45
N VAL A 96 15.53 -2.28 -5.32
CA VAL A 96 14.55 -1.95 -4.29
C VAL A 96 15.19 -1.76 -2.92
N THR A 97 14.67 -0.81 -2.17
CA THR A 97 15.06 -0.55 -0.78
C THR A 97 13.89 0.09 -0.04
N TYR A 98 13.92 0.07 1.29
CA TYR A 98 12.86 0.68 2.08
C TYR A 98 13.37 1.28 3.39
N CYS A 99 12.58 2.21 3.90
CA CYS A 99 12.65 2.63 5.29
C CYS A 99 11.26 2.64 5.92
N MET A 100 11.21 2.24 7.18
CA MET A 100 9.99 2.00 7.93
C MET A 100 10.07 2.66 9.31
N CYS A 101 8.94 3.20 9.75
CA CYS A 101 8.70 3.68 11.09
C CYS A 101 7.48 2.94 11.65
N LEU A 102 7.65 2.32 12.81
CA LEU A 102 6.54 1.92 13.66
C LEU A 102 6.34 3.02 14.70
N ASP A 103 5.10 3.49 14.83
CA ASP A 103 4.75 4.57 15.74
C ASP A 103 3.55 4.16 16.59
N ASN A 104 3.71 4.27 17.91
CA ASN A 104 2.61 4.23 18.85
C ASN A 104 2.68 5.48 19.73
N VAL A 105 1.64 5.73 20.55
CA VAL A 105 1.55 6.93 21.41
C VAL A 105 2.76 7.11 22.36
N LYS A 106 3.54 6.04 22.63
CA LYS A 106 4.64 6.02 23.59
C LYS A 106 6.02 6.04 22.94
N GLU A 107 6.19 5.45 21.76
CA GLU A 107 7.49 5.24 21.14
C GLU A 107 7.44 5.20 19.61
N LYS A 108 8.60 5.50 19.00
CA LYS A 108 8.85 5.32 17.57
C LYS A 108 10.04 4.39 17.38
N ILE A 109 9.85 3.36 16.58
CA ILE A 109 10.88 2.37 16.24
C ILE A 109 11.16 2.50 14.75
N PHE A 110 12.44 2.67 14.38
CA PHE A 110 12.84 2.85 12.99
C PHE A 110 13.56 1.61 12.46
N HIS A 111 13.40 1.34 11.18
CA HIS A 111 14.24 0.43 10.44
C HIS A 111 14.47 0.97 9.03
N SER A 112 15.73 1.14 8.66
CA SER A 112 16.11 1.57 7.32
C SER A 112 17.17 0.64 6.76
N LEU A 113 16.95 0.13 5.55
CA LEU A 113 18.03 -0.47 4.76
C LEU A 113 18.89 0.65 4.16
N PRO A 114 20.14 0.38 3.72
CA PRO A 114 20.88 1.29 2.86
C PRO A 114 20.00 1.75 1.69
N ILE A 115 19.80 3.06 1.59
CA ILE A 115 18.90 3.64 0.58
C ILE A 115 19.74 4.10 -0.58
N SER A 116 19.52 3.50 -1.75
CA SER A 116 20.12 3.95 -3.01
C SER A 116 19.08 3.96 -4.10
N PHE A 117 19.06 5.03 -4.90
CA PHE A 117 18.25 5.14 -6.09
C PHE A 117 18.88 6.10 -7.08
N THR A 118 18.51 5.96 -8.36
CA THR A 118 18.96 6.82 -9.44
C THR A 118 17.85 7.76 -9.88
N THR A 119 18.21 8.77 -10.64
CA THR A 119 17.27 9.61 -11.37
C THR A 119 16.30 8.73 -12.17
N GLY A 120 14.99 8.98 -12.03
CA GLY A 120 13.94 8.18 -12.64
C GLY A 120 13.41 7.01 -11.79
N SER A 121 14.07 6.65 -10.68
CA SER A 121 13.50 5.74 -9.68
C SER A 121 12.24 6.34 -9.06
N LYS A 122 11.38 5.49 -8.52
CA LYS A 122 10.10 5.87 -7.91
C LYS A 122 10.06 5.49 -6.44
N TYR A 123 9.09 6.04 -5.72
CA TYR A 123 8.74 5.52 -4.40
C TYR A 123 7.24 5.47 -4.17
N ILE A 124 6.81 4.49 -3.37
CA ILE A 124 5.48 4.42 -2.80
C ILE A 124 5.55 4.66 -1.28
N TRP A 125 4.64 5.47 -0.77
CA TRP A 125 4.41 5.65 0.66
C TRP A 125 3.17 4.85 1.07
N LEU A 126 3.31 4.03 2.10
CA LEU A 126 2.23 3.26 2.70
C LEU A 126 2.12 3.63 4.17
N SER A 127 0.92 4.00 4.60
CA SER A 127 0.64 4.39 5.97
C SER A 127 -0.65 3.73 6.45
N GLY A 128 -0.65 3.19 7.66
CA GLY A 128 -1.80 2.51 8.25
C GLY A 128 -1.45 1.83 9.57
N LYS A 129 -2.21 0.79 9.93
CA LYS A 129 -1.87 -0.07 11.07
C LYS A 129 -0.85 -1.14 10.68
N SER A 130 -0.02 -1.56 11.62
CA SER A 130 0.86 -2.71 11.41
C SER A 130 0.05 -4.03 11.45
N LEU A 131 0.34 -4.94 10.53
CA LEU A 131 -0.16 -6.33 10.56
C LEU A 131 0.60 -7.20 11.56
N ASP A 132 1.84 -6.83 11.86
CA ASP A 132 2.78 -7.68 12.62
C ASP A 132 2.89 -7.27 14.08
N TYR A 133 2.79 -5.97 14.34
CA TYR A 133 3.05 -5.37 15.64
C TYR A 133 1.78 -4.68 16.14
N ALA A 134 1.21 -5.18 17.22
CA ALA A 134 -0.07 -4.68 17.68
C ALA A 134 0.05 -3.28 18.28
N ASP A 135 -1.01 -2.49 18.16
CA ASP A 135 -1.09 -1.12 18.66
C ASP A 135 -0.08 -0.13 18.01
N PHE A 136 0.68 -0.56 17.00
CA PHE A 136 1.54 0.29 16.17
C PHE A 136 0.87 0.67 14.85
N ASN A 137 1.03 1.94 14.48
CA ASN A 137 0.92 2.37 13.09
C ASN A 137 2.24 2.11 12.36
N ILE A 138 2.15 1.87 11.07
CA ILE A 138 3.28 1.70 10.17
C ILE A 138 3.31 2.85 9.18
N GLY A 139 4.48 3.44 9.00
CA GLY A 139 4.81 4.32 7.89
C GLY A 139 5.97 3.71 7.11
N LEU A 140 5.78 3.45 5.83
CA LEU A 140 6.70 2.70 5.00
C LEU A 140 6.92 3.40 3.65
N TYR A 141 8.17 3.76 3.37
CA TYR A 141 8.62 4.14 2.04
C TYR A 141 9.29 2.96 1.37
N VAL A 142 8.83 2.58 0.18
CA VAL A 142 9.52 1.62 -0.69
C VAL A 142 10.00 2.36 -1.93
N PHE A 143 11.31 2.37 -2.16
CA PHE A 143 11.96 2.95 -3.34
C PHE A 143 12.25 1.83 -4.33
N PHE A 144 12.00 2.06 -5.61
CA PHE A 144 12.14 1.05 -6.66
C PHE A 144 12.50 1.65 -8.02
N SER A 145 13.29 0.94 -8.83
CA SER A 145 13.63 1.34 -10.21
C SER A 145 12.81 0.62 -11.29
N GLY A 146 12.23 -0.54 -10.96
CA GLY A 146 11.47 -1.37 -11.90
C GLY A 146 9.97 -1.11 -11.84
N SER A 147 9.22 -2.17 -11.56
CA SER A 147 7.75 -2.18 -11.62
C SER A 147 7.13 -2.25 -10.23
N LEU A 148 5.89 -1.78 -10.14
CA LEU A 148 5.03 -1.93 -8.97
C LEU A 148 3.75 -2.65 -9.38
N TYR A 149 3.45 -3.75 -8.71
CA TYR A 149 2.27 -4.56 -8.95
C TYR A 149 1.36 -4.63 -7.73
N LEU A 150 0.06 -4.74 -7.99
CA LEU A 150 -0.97 -5.02 -7.00
C LEU A 150 -1.58 -6.39 -7.27
N HIS A 151 -1.32 -7.34 -6.37
CA HIS A 151 -1.81 -8.70 -6.44
C HIS A 151 -2.95 -8.92 -5.46
N PHE A 152 -4.07 -9.49 -5.91
CA PHE A 152 -5.19 -9.85 -5.03
C PHE A 152 -6.06 -10.92 -5.69
N GLU A 153 -6.98 -11.51 -4.91
CA GLU A 153 -7.92 -12.49 -5.44
C GLU A 153 -9.32 -11.88 -5.59
N ASP A 154 -10.08 -12.34 -6.59
CA ASP A 154 -11.45 -11.87 -6.83
C ASP A 154 -12.38 -12.05 -5.62
N ARG A 155 -12.18 -13.13 -4.84
CA ARG A 155 -12.92 -13.36 -3.60
C ARG A 155 -12.64 -12.33 -2.49
N ASP A 156 -11.55 -11.58 -2.61
CA ASP A 156 -11.12 -10.57 -1.65
C ASP A 156 -11.53 -9.16 -2.09
N VAL A 157 -12.19 -9.00 -3.25
CA VAL A 157 -12.73 -7.73 -3.74
C VAL A 157 -14.13 -7.49 -3.20
N ILE A 158 -14.35 -6.33 -2.58
CA ILE A 158 -15.67 -5.84 -2.15
C ILE A 158 -15.92 -4.49 -2.81
N LEU A 159 -17.09 -4.31 -3.42
CA LEU A 159 -17.54 -2.97 -3.84
C LEU A 159 -17.81 -2.13 -2.58
N GLN A 160 -16.96 -1.14 -2.33
CA GLN A 160 -17.03 -0.36 -1.08
C GLN A 160 -17.84 0.91 -1.24
N MET A 161 -17.63 1.71 -2.28
CA MET A 161 -18.40 2.93 -2.52
C MET A 161 -18.88 2.99 -3.95
N GLU A 162 -20.07 3.54 -4.13
CA GLU A 162 -20.59 3.93 -5.44
C GLU A 162 -21.28 5.30 -5.30
N ASN A 163 -20.83 6.30 -6.06
CA ASN A 163 -21.38 7.65 -6.09
C ASN A 163 -21.55 8.26 -4.67
N PHE A 164 -20.46 8.24 -3.89
CA PHE A 164 -20.40 8.71 -2.50
C PHE A 164 -21.26 7.94 -1.50
N LYS A 165 -21.82 6.79 -1.88
CA LYS A 165 -22.55 5.91 -0.97
C LYS A 165 -21.70 4.71 -0.61
N SER A 166 -21.33 4.60 0.66
CA SER A 166 -20.69 3.41 1.20
C SER A 166 -21.67 2.24 1.22
N ASN A 167 -21.23 1.09 0.75
CA ASN A 167 -21.92 -0.20 0.86
C ASN A 167 -21.57 -0.93 2.16
N LEU A 168 -20.62 -0.43 2.94
CA LEU A 168 -20.28 -0.95 4.26
C LEU A 168 -21.02 -0.17 5.34
N ASN A 169 -21.66 -0.91 6.26
CA ASN A 169 -22.26 -0.31 7.44
C ASN A 169 -21.21 -0.15 8.56
N MET A 170 -21.43 0.85 9.42
CA MET A 170 -20.43 1.22 10.44
C MET A 170 -20.28 0.17 11.54
N GLU A 171 -21.34 -0.57 11.88
CA GLU A 171 -21.29 -1.64 12.89
C GLU A 171 -20.37 -2.78 12.45
N ASP A 172 -20.49 -3.23 11.20
CA ASP A 172 -19.63 -4.23 10.59
C ASP A 172 -18.18 -3.76 10.51
N VAL A 173 -17.96 -2.49 10.14
CA VAL A 173 -16.63 -1.86 10.11
C VAL A 173 -15.97 -1.94 11.49
N GLN A 174 -16.70 -1.58 12.55
CA GLN A 174 -16.19 -1.67 13.93
C GLN A 174 -15.87 -3.11 14.34
N ILE A 175 -16.73 -4.08 13.98
CA ILE A 175 -16.51 -5.50 14.25
C ILE A 175 -15.27 -6.02 13.52
N ILE A 176 -15.08 -5.64 12.25
CA ILE A 176 -13.94 -6.05 11.44
C ILE A 176 -12.65 -5.48 12.03
N ASN A 177 -12.60 -4.17 12.30
CA ASN A 177 -11.43 -3.51 12.90
C ASN A 177 -11.04 -4.18 14.23
N LYS A 178 -12.02 -4.39 15.13
CA LYS A 178 -11.79 -5.05 16.42
C LYS A 178 -11.28 -6.48 16.27
N SER A 179 -11.84 -7.23 15.32
CA SER A 179 -11.44 -8.62 15.07
C SER A 179 -10.00 -8.68 14.54
N GLN A 180 -9.62 -7.77 13.64
CA GLN A 180 -8.26 -7.71 13.10
C GLN A 180 -7.26 -7.28 14.18
N ASP A 181 -7.60 -6.32 15.04
CA ASP A 181 -6.75 -5.91 16.16
C ASP A 181 -6.50 -7.07 17.15
N ILE A 182 -7.53 -7.86 17.47
CA ILE A 182 -7.39 -9.07 18.31
C ILE A 182 -6.46 -10.10 17.65
N PHE A 183 -6.59 -10.30 16.33
CA PHE A 183 -5.73 -11.22 15.60
C PHE A 183 -4.27 -10.75 15.61
N ASN A 184 -4.02 -9.46 15.36
CA ASN A 184 -2.68 -8.89 15.35
C ASN A 184 -2.01 -9.00 16.73
N ARG A 185 -2.74 -8.73 17.82
CA ARG A 185 -2.23 -8.93 19.19
C ARG A 185 -1.76 -10.35 19.46
N LYS A 186 -2.46 -11.35 18.92
CA LYS A 186 -2.01 -12.74 19.05
C LYS A 186 -0.76 -13.01 18.21
N ARG A 187 -0.68 -12.45 17.01
CA ARG A 187 0.47 -12.61 16.10
C ARG A 187 1.74 -11.97 16.66
N ASP A 188 1.61 -10.75 17.20
CA ASP A 188 2.69 -9.95 17.79
C ASP A 188 3.45 -10.70 18.89
N MET A 189 2.76 -11.52 19.69
CA MET A 189 3.39 -12.38 20.71
C MET A 189 4.44 -13.36 20.16
N PHE A 190 4.46 -13.59 18.85
CA PHE A 190 5.38 -14.51 18.18
C PHE A 190 6.43 -13.81 17.31
N ILE A 191 6.34 -12.48 17.13
CA ILE A 191 7.24 -11.70 16.28
C ILE A 191 8.11 -10.82 17.17
N GLY A 192 9.40 -11.16 17.30
CA GLY A 192 10.35 -10.32 18.04
C GLY A 192 10.59 -8.97 17.34
N HIS A 193 10.81 -7.92 18.12
CA HIS A 193 11.25 -6.61 17.62
C HIS A 193 12.76 -6.52 17.31
N GLU A 194 13.50 -7.62 17.46
CA GLU A 194 14.97 -7.63 17.29
C GLU A 194 15.41 -7.41 15.83
N VAL A 195 14.47 -7.42 14.88
CA VAL A 195 14.72 -7.13 13.46
C VAL A 195 14.88 -5.63 13.17
N PHE A 196 14.53 -4.73 14.10
CA PHE A 196 14.65 -3.27 13.91
C PHE A 196 16.05 -2.77 14.22
N ASN A 197 16.69 -2.06 13.28
CA ASN A 197 18.03 -1.51 13.48
C ASN A 197 18.04 -0.11 14.11
N ASN A 198 16.88 0.48 14.40
CA ASN A 198 16.69 1.82 14.96
C ASN A 198 17.38 2.95 14.18
N LYS A 199 17.71 2.73 12.90
CA LYS A 199 18.25 3.78 12.01
C LYS A 199 17.09 4.55 11.37
N LYS A 200 16.96 5.84 11.73
CA LYS A 200 15.98 6.75 11.12
C LYS A 200 16.50 7.26 9.77
N SER A 201 15.72 7.03 8.72
CA SER A 201 15.97 7.59 7.40
C SER A 201 15.63 9.10 7.34
N PRO A 202 16.39 9.91 6.58
CA PRO A 202 16.05 11.30 6.34
C PRO A 202 14.77 11.46 5.51
N PHE A 203 14.32 10.45 4.77
CA PHE A 203 13.09 10.51 3.95
C PHE A 203 11.78 10.55 4.76
N PHE A 204 11.86 10.39 6.09
CA PHE A 204 10.73 10.73 6.97
C PHE A 204 10.58 12.24 7.20
N ASP A 205 11.52 13.05 6.74
CA ASP A 205 11.43 14.51 6.68
C ASP A 205 10.89 14.95 5.31
N PHE A 206 9.83 15.77 5.33
CA PHE A 206 9.13 16.19 4.11
C PHE A 206 9.99 17.11 3.23
N ASP A 207 10.76 18.02 3.82
CA ASP A 207 11.62 18.95 3.07
C ASP A 207 12.77 18.17 2.41
N PHE A 208 13.31 17.17 3.13
CA PHE A 208 14.29 16.26 2.54
C PHE A 208 13.68 15.47 1.36
N LEU A 209 12.52 14.84 1.56
CA LEU A 209 11.86 14.05 0.51
C LEU A 209 11.57 14.87 -0.76
N THR A 210 10.98 16.05 -0.61
CA THR A 210 10.62 16.94 -1.73
C THR A 210 11.84 17.53 -2.45
N SER A 211 13.02 17.54 -1.81
CA SER A 211 14.26 17.94 -2.48
C SER A 211 14.80 16.90 -3.48
N TYR A 212 14.39 15.62 -3.34
CA TYR A 212 14.80 14.52 -4.20
C TYR A 212 13.72 14.04 -5.17
N PHE A 213 12.44 14.25 -4.87
CA PHE A 213 11.33 13.72 -5.66
C PHE A 213 10.41 14.80 -6.20
N ALA A 214 9.98 14.63 -7.45
CA ALA A 214 8.81 15.31 -7.98
C ALA A 214 7.57 14.48 -7.67
N HIS A 215 6.56 15.12 -7.09
CA HIS A 215 5.28 14.50 -6.76
C HIS A 215 4.24 14.91 -7.80
N THR A 216 3.61 13.92 -8.42
CA THR A 216 2.50 14.10 -9.36
C THR A 216 1.33 13.25 -8.91
N GLU A 217 0.16 13.49 -9.50
CA GLU A 217 -1.03 12.65 -9.28
C GLU A 217 -0.80 11.19 -9.71
N TYR A 218 0.19 10.94 -10.57
CA TYR A 218 0.43 9.62 -11.14
C TYR A 218 1.69 8.92 -10.62
N THR A 219 2.74 9.65 -10.28
CA THR A 219 3.99 9.06 -9.79
C THR A 219 4.76 9.99 -8.87
N ASN A 220 5.60 9.41 -8.03
CA ASN A 220 6.69 10.11 -7.37
C ASN A 220 8.00 9.72 -8.04
N LEU A 221 8.71 10.68 -8.64
CA LEU A 221 9.88 10.42 -9.47
C LEU A 221 11.13 11.08 -8.90
N ALA A 222 12.22 10.32 -8.77
CA ALA A 222 13.51 10.82 -8.34
C ALA A 222 14.09 11.78 -9.38
N LEU A 223 14.44 12.99 -8.93
CA LEU A 223 15.02 14.06 -9.75
C LEU A 223 16.55 14.03 -9.80
N ARG A 224 17.17 13.27 -8.90
CA ARG A 224 18.62 13.12 -8.75
C ARG A 224 18.94 11.82 -8.05
N ASP A 225 20.17 11.36 -8.22
CA ASP A 225 20.66 10.15 -7.58
C ASP A 225 20.85 10.36 -6.07
N PHE A 226 20.67 9.29 -5.30
CA PHE A 226 20.92 9.26 -3.87
C PHE A 226 21.56 7.94 -3.47
N ARG A 227 22.48 7.99 -2.50
CA ARG A 227 23.07 6.82 -1.88
C ARG A 227 23.43 7.12 -0.44
N ASP A 228 22.84 6.37 0.48
CA ASP A 228 23.20 6.32 1.89
C ASP A 228 23.60 4.89 2.23
N ASP A 229 24.88 4.71 2.54
CA ASP A 229 25.43 3.42 2.91
C ASP A 229 25.22 3.10 4.41
N PHE A 230 24.61 4.00 5.21
CA PHE A 230 24.43 3.88 6.66
C PHE A 230 25.68 3.32 7.37
N ASN A 231 26.82 4.01 7.26
CA ASN A 231 28.03 3.71 8.04
C ASN A 231 27.77 3.78 9.55
#